data_AF-A0A9X3N039-F1
#
_entry.id   AF-A0A9X3N039-F1
#
_cell.length_a   1.000
_cell.length_b   1.000
_cell.length_c   1.000
_cell.angle_alpha   90.00
_cell.angle_beta   90.00
_cell.angle_gamma   90.00
#
_symmetry.space_group_name_H-M   'P 1'
#
loop_
_entity.id
_entity.type
_entity.pdbx_description
1 polymer ?
#
loop_
_entity_poly.entity_id
_entity_poly.type
_entity_poly.pdbx_seq_one_letter_code
_entity_poly.pdbx_strand_id
1 'polypeptide(L)'
;MTGLTLFTPIRRQWLWLLRIGLPVTRHLPFMRRHILQFDFIKFVRWTVVGRLDGESLHYPYLFFESNFDGPWQDYIDAFAYVIPHDIRLTWGRGPGFPAPPPSEPLKAWIACNSMEGGTYYCAHSDVSTRDVLNALAVRERIEALRRDAEHLSPEAFKAAWEAFLSDAQAHL
;
A
#
# COMPACT_ATOMS: atom_id res chain seq x y z
N MET A 1 -5.01 -6.85 10.57
CA MET A 1 -4.71 -6.35 9.20
C MET A 1 -5.86 -6.66 8.28
N THR A 2 -6.01 -5.87 7.22
CA THR A 2 -7.12 -6.01 6.29
C THR A 2 -6.61 -6.00 4.85
N GLY A 3 -7.10 -6.95 4.06
CA GLY A 3 -6.94 -6.95 2.61
C GLY A 3 -8.22 -6.45 1.95
N LEU A 4 -8.08 -5.62 0.93
CA LEU A 4 -9.17 -5.17 0.07
C LEU A 4 -8.91 -5.66 -1.34
N THR A 5 -9.82 -6.48 -1.84
CA THR A 5 -9.78 -6.99 -3.22
C THR A 5 -11.01 -6.48 -3.97
N LEU A 6 -10.80 -5.77 -5.08
CA LEU A 6 -11.85 -5.25 -5.94
C LEU A 6 -11.73 -5.84 -7.33
N PHE A 7 -12.87 -6.19 -7.91
CA PHE A 7 -12.94 -6.62 -9.30
C PHE A 7 -14.02 -5.84 -10.03
N THR A 8 -13.60 -4.79 -10.73
CA THR A 8 -14.51 -3.76 -11.24
C THR A 8 -14.44 -3.67 -12.76
N PRO A 9 -15.58 -3.60 -13.47
CA PRO A 9 -15.56 -3.50 -14.92
C PRO A 9 -15.04 -2.14 -15.39
N ILE A 10 -14.26 -2.14 -16.46
CA ILE A 10 -13.77 -0.93 -17.15
C ILE A 10 -14.45 -0.86 -18.52
N ARG A 11 -14.91 0.33 -18.94
CA ARG A 11 -15.38 0.48 -20.32
C ARG A 11 -14.18 0.38 -21.28
N ARG A 12 -14.30 -0.42 -22.33
CA ARG A 12 -13.20 -0.72 -23.28
C ARG A 12 -12.49 0.53 -23.83
N GLN A 13 -13.23 1.59 -24.13
CA GLN A 13 -12.69 2.87 -24.62
C GLN A 13 -11.75 3.59 -23.63
N TRP A 14 -11.77 3.24 -22.35
CA TRP A 14 -10.92 3.82 -21.31
C TRP A 14 -9.76 2.91 -20.91
N LEU A 15 -9.70 1.70 -21.46
CA LEU A 15 -8.68 0.73 -21.11
C LEU A 15 -7.26 1.21 -21.44
N TRP A 16 -7.10 1.97 -22.53
CA TRP A 16 -5.81 2.53 -22.94
C TRP A 16 -5.23 3.45 -21.86
N LEU A 17 -6.07 4.20 -21.15
CA LEU A 17 -5.63 5.11 -20.09
C LEU A 17 -4.93 4.34 -18.98
N LEU A 18 -5.51 3.20 -18.56
CA LEU A 18 -4.91 2.34 -17.54
C LEU A 18 -3.68 1.59 -18.07
N ARG A 19 -3.72 1.11 -19.32
CA ARG A 19 -2.59 0.40 -19.95
C ARG A 19 -1.35 1.28 -20.13
N ILE A 20 -1.53 2.58 -20.36
CA ILE A 20 -0.42 3.53 -20.47
C ILE A 20 -0.07 4.10 -19.09
N GLY A 21 -1.08 4.50 -18.32
CA GLY A 21 -0.88 5.15 -17.01
C GLY A 21 -0.17 4.26 -16.00
N LEU A 22 -0.60 3.00 -15.84
CA LEU A 22 -0.05 2.11 -14.81
C LEU A 22 1.45 1.79 -14.98
N PRO A 23 1.97 1.51 -16.20
CA PRO A 23 3.42 1.38 -16.37
C PRO A 23 4.15 2.70 -16.14
N VAL A 24 3.61 3.82 -16.63
CA VAL A 24 4.25 5.14 -16.52
C VAL A 24 4.39 5.58 -15.07
N THR A 25 3.39 5.34 -14.20
CA THR A 25 3.48 5.70 -12.78
C THR A 25 4.64 4.99 -12.07
N ARG A 26 5.04 3.80 -12.53
CA ARG A 26 6.20 3.08 -11.97
C ARG A 26 7.51 3.80 -12.23
N HIS A 27 7.61 4.60 -13.28
CA HIS A 27 8.84 5.30 -13.65
C HIS A 27 8.89 6.75 -13.15
N LEU A 28 7.77 7.28 -12.64
CA LEU A 28 7.68 8.67 -12.18
C LEU A 28 7.91 8.77 -10.66
N PRO A 29 9.02 9.37 -10.21
CA PRO A 29 9.36 9.41 -8.78
C PRO A 29 8.37 10.24 -7.94
N PHE A 30 7.70 11.24 -8.52
CA PHE A 30 6.70 12.03 -7.79
C PHE A 30 5.43 11.22 -7.48
N MET A 31 4.97 10.38 -8.42
CA MET A 31 3.82 9.49 -8.20
C MET A 31 4.13 8.46 -7.12
N ARG A 32 5.36 7.95 -7.09
CA ARG A 32 5.82 7.06 -6.01
C ARG A 32 5.72 7.77 -4.65
N ARG A 33 6.23 9.00 -4.52
CA ARG A 33 6.14 9.77 -3.25
C ARG A 33 4.70 10.03 -2.82
N HIS A 34 3.81 10.33 -3.77
CA HIS A 34 2.40 10.59 -3.49
C HIS A 34 1.65 9.35 -2.97
N ILE A 35 2.03 8.15 -3.43
CA ILE A 35 1.48 6.89 -2.92
C ILE A 35 2.17 6.46 -1.62
N LEU A 36 3.49 6.70 -1.49
CA LEU A 36 4.30 6.34 -0.33
C LEU A 36 4.05 7.22 0.89
N GLN A 37 3.31 8.33 0.80
CA GLN A 37 2.93 9.11 1.98
C GLN A 37 2.02 8.35 2.96
N PHE A 38 1.52 7.18 2.55
CA PHE A 38 0.68 6.32 3.36
C PHE A 38 1.51 5.17 3.94
N ASP A 39 2.17 5.43 5.06
CA ASP A 39 3.05 4.48 5.75
C ASP A 39 2.33 3.26 6.35
N PHE A 40 1.01 3.17 6.18
CA PHE A 40 0.18 2.03 6.59
C PHE A 40 -0.12 1.04 5.44
N ILE A 41 0.32 1.32 4.21
CA ILE A 41 0.10 0.45 3.04
C ILE A 41 1.30 -0.46 2.85
N LYS A 42 1.07 -1.77 2.91
CA LYS A 42 2.11 -2.80 2.70
C LYS A 42 2.29 -3.16 1.24
N PHE A 43 1.17 -3.26 0.54
CA PHE A 43 1.14 -3.73 -0.84
C PHE A 43 -0.05 -3.14 -1.55
N VAL A 44 0.14 -2.79 -2.82
CA VAL A 44 -0.93 -2.41 -3.72
C VAL A 44 -0.62 -2.88 -5.14
N ARG A 45 -1.63 -3.43 -5.82
CA ARG A 45 -1.51 -3.94 -7.18
C ARG A 45 -2.75 -3.61 -7.99
N TRP A 46 -2.52 -3.18 -9.22
CA TRP A 46 -3.53 -3.06 -10.25
C TRP A 46 -3.20 -4.02 -11.38
N THR A 47 -4.17 -4.83 -11.78
CA THR A 47 -4.07 -5.77 -12.90
C THR A 47 -5.29 -5.60 -13.80
N VAL A 48 -5.07 -5.44 -15.10
CA VAL A 48 -6.17 -5.49 -16.07
C VAL A 48 -6.38 -6.94 -16.48
N VAL A 49 -7.59 -7.44 -16.28
CA VAL A 49 -8.00 -8.79 -16.65
C VAL A 49 -8.99 -8.69 -17.82
N GLY A 50 -8.58 -9.14 -19.01
CA GLY A 50 -9.45 -9.20 -20.19
C GLY A 50 -9.92 -10.60 -20.53
N ARG A 51 -9.27 -11.62 -19.96
CA ARG A 51 -9.55 -13.03 -20.19
C ARG A 51 -9.41 -13.79 -18.87
N LEU A 52 -10.24 -14.79 -18.66
CA LEU A 52 -10.20 -15.69 -17.51
C LEU A 52 -10.46 -17.11 -18.01
N ASP A 53 -9.64 -18.08 -17.59
CA ASP A 53 -9.75 -19.49 -18.00
C ASP A 53 -9.87 -19.72 -19.52
N GLY A 54 -9.15 -18.90 -20.29
CA GLY A 54 -9.16 -18.95 -21.75
C GLY A 54 -10.32 -18.19 -22.42
N GLU A 55 -11.35 -17.81 -21.67
CA GLU A 55 -12.51 -17.08 -22.19
C GLU A 55 -12.29 -15.56 -22.19
N SER A 56 -12.89 -14.86 -23.16
CA SER A 56 -12.85 -13.40 -23.23
C SER A 56 -14.00 -12.82 -22.42
N LEU A 57 -13.67 -11.95 -21.46
CA LEU A 57 -14.68 -11.29 -20.64
C LEU A 57 -15.43 -10.23 -21.46
N HIS A 58 -16.72 -10.04 -21.15
CA HIS A 58 -17.56 -9.04 -21.82
C HIS A 58 -16.95 -7.63 -21.66
N TYR A 59 -16.57 -7.27 -20.43
CA TYR A 59 -15.76 -6.11 -20.10
C TYR A 59 -14.32 -6.53 -19.74
N PRO A 60 -13.30 -5.70 -20.03
CA PRO A 60 -12.06 -5.78 -19.27
C PRO A 60 -12.33 -5.36 -17.83
N TYR A 61 -11.70 -6.02 -16.86
CA TYR A 61 -11.85 -5.73 -15.45
C TYR A 61 -10.55 -5.17 -14.87
N LEU A 62 -10.69 -4.22 -13.95
CA LEU A 62 -9.63 -3.80 -13.06
C LEU A 62 -9.69 -4.66 -11.81
N PHE A 63 -8.70 -5.53 -11.68
CA PHE A 63 -8.42 -6.26 -10.46
C PHE A 63 -7.46 -5.43 -9.61
N PHE A 64 -7.95 -4.98 -8.46
CA PHE A 64 -7.19 -4.20 -7.49
C PHE A 64 -7.06 -4.99 -6.19
N GLU A 65 -5.83 -5.08 -5.71
CA GLU A 65 -5.51 -5.70 -4.43
C GLU A 65 -4.70 -4.71 -3.60
N SER A 66 -5.10 -4.51 -2.35
CA SER A 66 -4.36 -3.67 -1.42
C SER A 66 -4.40 -4.25 -0.02
N ASN A 67 -3.27 -4.14 0.69
CA ASN A 67 -3.12 -4.60 2.06
C ASN A 67 -2.58 -3.46 2.92
N PHE A 68 -3.24 -3.23 4.05
CA PHE A 68 -2.94 -2.10 4.91
C PHE A 68 -3.27 -2.40 6.38
N ASP A 69 -2.80 -1.50 7.24
CA ASP A 69 -3.09 -1.51 8.65
C ASP A 69 -4.46 -0.86 8.93
N GLY A 70 -5.21 -1.44 9.87
CA GLY A 70 -6.56 -0.96 10.22
C GLY A 70 -7.68 -1.46 9.30
N PRO A 71 -8.93 -1.05 9.57
CA PRO A 71 -10.11 -1.45 8.80
C PRO A 71 -10.17 -0.73 7.45
N TRP A 72 -10.78 -1.38 6.45
CA TRP A 72 -10.83 -0.81 5.09
C TRP A 72 -11.70 0.44 4.97
N GLN A 73 -12.63 0.66 5.88
CA GLN A 73 -13.50 1.83 5.87
C GLN A 73 -12.69 3.11 6.14
N ASP A 74 -11.83 3.10 7.17
CA ASP A 74 -10.97 4.23 7.53
C ASP A 74 -9.94 4.49 6.42
N TYR A 75 -9.42 3.40 5.82
CA TYR A 75 -8.56 3.44 4.64
C TYR A 75 -9.21 4.18 3.47
N ILE A 76 -10.47 3.89 3.16
CA ILE A 76 -11.20 4.54 2.07
C ILE A 76 -11.56 5.99 2.41
N ASP A 77 -11.82 6.33 3.67
CA ASP A 77 -11.99 7.72 4.09
C ASP A 77 -10.74 8.53 3.80
N ALA A 78 -9.57 8.05 4.23
CA ALA A 78 -8.30 8.75 3.99
C ALA A 78 -8.13 9.04 2.49
N PHE A 79 -8.40 8.07 1.62
CA PHE A 79 -8.24 8.27 0.19
C PHE A 79 -9.25 9.20 -0.45
N ALA A 80 -10.52 9.11 -0.04
CA ALA A 80 -11.59 9.95 -0.56
C ALA A 80 -11.33 11.45 -0.34
N TYR A 81 -10.51 11.81 0.64
CA TYR A 81 -10.17 13.21 0.95
C TYR A 81 -8.72 13.58 0.62
N VAL A 82 -7.76 12.66 0.70
CA VAL A 82 -6.33 12.96 0.47
C VAL A 82 -5.93 12.78 -1.00
N ILE A 83 -6.45 11.75 -1.69
CA ILE A 83 -6.10 11.42 -3.09
C ILE A 83 -7.32 11.24 -4.00
N PRO A 84 -8.32 12.16 -3.97
CA PRO A 84 -9.56 11.94 -4.71
C PRO A 84 -9.36 12.02 -6.23
N HIS A 85 -8.31 12.68 -6.70
CA HIS A 85 -7.98 12.72 -8.13
C HIS A 85 -7.47 11.37 -8.63
N ASP A 86 -6.62 10.68 -7.87
CA ASP A 86 -6.08 9.37 -8.23
C ASP A 86 -7.18 8.30 -8.28
N ILE A 87 -8.10 8.32 -7.30
CA ILE A 87 -9.26 7.41 -7.32
C ILE A 87 -10.12 7.69 -8.56
N ARG A 88 -10.43 8.96 -8.85
CA ARG A 88 -11.23 9.32 -10.03
C ARG A 88 -10.53 8.99 -11.35
N LEU A 89 -9.21 9.11 -11.41
CA LEU A 89 -8.45 8.74 -12.60
C LEU A 89 -8.54 7.22 -12.85
N THR A 90 -8.41 6.44 -11.77
CA THR A 90 -8.34 4.98 -11.82
C THR A 90 -9.72 4.34 -12.07
N TRP A 91 -10.76 4.76 -11.34
CA TRP A 91 -12.09 4.14 -11.36
C TRP A 91 -13.20 5.03 -11.96
N GLY A 92 -12.98 6.34 -12.11
CA GLY A 92 -14.01 7.33 -12.52
C GLY A 92 -14.66 7.14 -13.88
N ARG A 93 -14.16 6.18 -14.66
CA ARG A 93 -14.64 5.82 -15.99
C ARG A 93 -15.31 4.44 -16.04
N GLY A 94 -15.36 3.75 -14.89
CA GLY A 94 -16.08 2.51 -14.70
C GLY A 94 -17.59 2.72 -14.55
N PRO A 95 -18.41 1.71 -14.85
CA PRO A 95 -19.84 1.75 -14.57
C PRO A 95 -20.14 1.94 -13.08
N GLY A 96 -21.08 2.85 -12.76
CA GLY A 96 -21.62 3.02 -11.42
C GLY A 96 -20.66 3.61 -10.37
N PHE A 97 -19.44 4.01 -10.76
CA PHE A 97 -18.47 4.57 -9.82
C PHE A 97 -18.95 5.92 -9.28
N PRO A 98 -19.09 6.06 -7.94
CA PRO A 98 -19.41 7.33 -7.31
C PRO A 98 -18.13 8.14 -7.12
N ALA A 99 -18.07 9.33 -7.71
CA ALA A 99 -16.90 10.19 -7.62
C ALA A 99 -16.75 10.77 -6.19
N PRO A 100 -15.71 10.43 -5.41
CA PRO A 100 -15.49 11.00 -4.09
C PRO A 100 -14.92 12.43 -4.20
N PRO A 101 -15.12 13.32 -3.23
CA PRO A 101 -15.96 13.16 -2.02
C PRO A 101 -17.46 13.30 -2.32
N PRO A 102 -18.37 12.79 -1.44
CA PRO A 102 -18.13 12.18 -0.12
C PRO A 102 -17.66 10.70 -0.18
N SER A 103 -17.17 10.16 0.94
CA SER A 103 -16.61 8.80 1.01
C SER A 103 -17.67 7.70 1.15
N GLU A 104 -18.84 7.99 1.71
CA GLU A 104 -19.89 6.99 1.96
C GLU A 104 -20.40 6.30 0.69
N PRO A 105 -20.74 7.02 -0.40
CA PRO A 105 -21.11 6.38 -1.66
C PRO A 105 -19.99 5.49 -2.21
N LEU A 106 -18.73 5.93 -2.07
CA LEU A 106 -17.57 5.15 -2.49
C LEU A 106 -17.44 3.85 -1.68
N LYS A 107 -17.59 3.91 -0.35
CA LYS A 107 -17.60 2.72 0.51
C LYS A 107 -18.70 1.75 0.11
N ALA A 108 -19.92 2.23 -0.14
CA ALA A 108 -21.03 1.40 -0.58
C ALA A 108 -20.72 0.72 -1.92
N TRP A 109 -20.20 1.46 -2.90
CA TRP A 109 -19.79 0.91 -4.19
C TRP A 109 -18.66 -0.11 -4.05
N ILE A 110 -17.65 0.16 -3.20
CA ILE A 110 -16.55 -0.77 -2.90
C ILE A 110 -17.09 -2.07 -2.31
N ALA A 111 -17.99 -1.99 -1.33
CA ALA A 111 -18.59 -3.18 -0.71
C ALA A 111 -19.35 -4.06 -1.73
N CYS A 112 -20.03 -3.45 -2.70
CA CYS A 112 -20.71 -4.19 -3.77
C CYS A 112 -19.76 -4.82 -4.80
N ASN A 113 -18.52 -4.33 -4.91
CA ASN A 113 -17.54 -4.80 -5.90
C ASN A 113 -16.36 -5.53 -5.24
N SER A 114 -16.38 -5.70 -3.93
CA SER A 114 -15.35 -6.40 -3.17
C SER A 114 -15.57 -7.90 -3.21
N MET A 115 -14.48 -8.64 -3.34
CA MET A 115 -14.49 -10.10 -3.28
C MET A 115 -13.99 -10.56 -1.91
N GLU A 116 -14.69 -11.54 -1.32
CA GLU A 116 -14.18 -12.29 -0.18
C GLU A 116 -13.09 -13.27 -0.65
N GLY A 117 -12.09 -13.54 0.19
CA GLY A 117 -11.07 -14.55 -0.10
C GLY A 117 -9.98 -14.12 -1.11
N GLY A 118 -9.37 -12.95 -0.90
CA GLY A 118 -8.21 -12.49 -1.69
C GLY A 118 -6.97 -13.39 -1.56
N THR A 119 -5.97 -13.20 -2.43
CA THR A 119 -4.74 -14.01 -2.48
C THR A 119 -3.65 -13.57 -1.50
N TYR A 120 -4.02 -12.74 -0.52
CA TYR A 120 -3.07 -12.10 0.38
C TYR A 120 -2.51 -13.05 1.44
N TYR A 121 -1.19 -13.09 1.53
CA TYR A 121 -0.46 -13.68 2.64
C TYR A 121 0.49 -12.65 3.25
N CYS A 122 0.54 -12.58 4.57
CA CYS A 122 1.53 -11.79 5.31
C CYS A 122 2.06 -12.60 6.48
N ALA A 123 3.38 -12.77 6.52
CA ALA A 123 4.07 -13.47 7.60
C ALA A 123 3.98 -12.73 8.94
N HIS A 124 3.75 -11.42 8.89
CA HIS A 124 3.71 -10.52 10.04
C HIS A 124 2.32 -9.86 10.09
N SER A 125 1.28 -10.66 10.29
CA SER A 125 -0.13 -10.26 10.18
C SER A 125 -0.69 -9.58 11.43
N ASP A 126 0.11 -9.52 12.48
CA ASP A 126 -0.16 -9.00 13.82
C ASP A 126 0.56 -7.67 14.12
N VAL A 127 1.55 -7.27 13.32
CA VAL A 127 2.35 -6.05 13.52
C VAL A 127 2.19 -5.01 12.39
N SER A 128 2.06 -3.74 12.75
CA SER A 128 1.84 -2.68 11.76
C SER A 128 3.05 -2.50 10.83
N THR A 129 2.83 -1.88 9.68
CA THR A 129 3.89 -1.47 8.75
C THR A 129 4.93 -0.60 9.47
N ARG A 130 4.46 0.31 10.33
CA ARG A 130 5.32 1.14 11.18
C ARG A 130 6.20 0.31 12.11
N ASP A 131 5.64 -0.71 12.77
CA ASP A 131 6.41 -1.58 13.67
C ASP A 131 7.50 -2.34 12.91
N VAL A 132 7.19 -2.85 11.71
CA VAL A 132 8.18 -3.53 10.85
C VAL A 132 9.29 -2.56 10.43
N LEU A 133 8.95 -1.35 9.99
CA LEU A 133 9.93 -0.34 9.59
C LEU A 133 10.82 0.08 10.77
N ASN A 134 10.22 0.29 11.95
CA ASN A 134 10.95 0.61 13.17
C ASN A 134 11.89 -0.53 13.59
N ALA A 135 11.43 -1.78 13.54
CA ALA A 135 12.26 -2.95 13.83
C ALA A 135 13.44 -3.08 12.86
N LEU A 136 13.23 -2.82 11.56
CA LEU A 136 14.29 -2.80 10.56
C LEU A 136 15.31 -1.69 10.83
N ALA A 137 14.85 -0.51 11.22
CA ALA A 137 15.71 0.62 11.55
C ALA A 137 16.54 0.39 12.83
N VAL A 138 15.97 -0.29 13.84
CA VAL A 138 16.72 -0.73 15.03
C VAL A 138 17.74 -1.81 14.65
N ARG A 139 17.36 -2.78 13.80
CA ARG A 139 18.24 -3.84 13.32
C ARG A 139 19.47 -3.28 12.59
N GLU A 140 19.27 -2.31 11.71
CA GLU A 140 20.37 -1.67 10.98
C GLU A 140 21.37 -1.00 11.92
N ARG A 141 20.87 -0.25 12.92
CA ARG A 141 21.70 0.43 13.91
C ARG A 141 22.48 -0.54 14.81
N ILE A 142 21.86 -1.61 15.28
CA ILE A 142 22.55 -2.61 16.11
C ILE A 142 23.59 -3.41 15.30
N GLU A 143 23.32 -3.68 14.01
CA GLU A 143 24.29 -4.31 13.11
C GLU A 143 25.49 -3.39 12.82
N ALA A 144 25.29 -2.08 12.75
CA ALA A 144 26.37 -1.10 12.70
C ALA A 144 27.21 -1.13 13.98
N LEU A 145 26.58 -1.03 15.16
CA LEU A 145 27.28 -1.11 16.44
C LEU A 145 28.07 -2.43 16.58
N ARG A 146 27.48 -3.56 16.18
CA ARG A 146 28.15 -4.87 16.24
C ARG A 146 29.43 -4.91 15.40
N ARG A 147 29.44 -4.28 14.21
CA ARG A 147 30.63 -4.21 13.35
C ARG A 147 31.74 -3.39 14.01
N ASP A 148 31.39 -2.29 14.64
CA ASP A 148 32.37 -1.40 15.26
C ASP A 148 32.88 -1.96 16.59
N ALA A 149 32.04 -2.72 17.32
CA ALA A 149 32.32 -3.24 18.65
C ALA A 149 33.58 -4.11 18.73
N GLU A 150 33.96 -4.81 17.65
CA GLU A 150 35.18 -5.63 17.59
C GLU A 150 36.47 -4.80 17.77
N HIS A 151 36.39 -3.49 17.56
CA HIS A 151 37.52 -2.56 17.63
C HIS A 151 37.47 -1.59 18.82
N LEU A 152 36.45 -1.72 19.69
CA LEU A 152 36.26 -0.82 20.83
C LEU A 152 36.86 -1.41 22.11
N SER A 153 37.41 -0.53 22.97
CA SER A 153 37.67 -0.89 24.36
C SER A 153 36.34 -1.10 25.12
N PRO A 154 36.34 -1.79 26.27
CA PRO A 154 35.13 -1.96 27.09
C PRO A 154 34.42 -0.64 27.43
N GLU A 155 35.18 0.42 27.74
CA GLU A 155 34.65 1.75 28.06
C GLU A 155 34.03 2.43 26.84
N ALA A 156 34.70 2.34 25.69
CA ALA A 156 34.21 2.88 24.43
C ALA A 156 32.96 2.15 23.94
N PHE A 157 32.90 0.82 24.11
CA PHE A 157 31.72 0.03 23.83
C PHE A 157 30.54 0.42 24.71
N LYS A 158 30.76 0.59 26.02
CA LYS A 158 29.71 1.03 26.95
C LYS A 158 29.10 2.37 26.51
N ALA A 159 29.94 3.35 26.18
CA ALA A 159 29.47 4.66 25.72
C ALA A 159 28.69 4.56 24.40
N ALA A 160 29.18 3.76 23.44
CA ALA A 160 28.49 3.53 22.17
C ALA A 160 27.14 2.81 22.35
N TRP A 161 27.07 1.85 23.27
CA TRP A 161 25.83 1.15 23.63
C TRP A 161 24.80 2.09 24.27
N GLU A 162 25.20 2.94 25.22
CA GLU A 162 24.31 3.92 25.86
C GLU A 162 23.77 4.94 24.85
N ALA A 163 24.62 5.40 23.93
CA ALA A 163 24.21 6.28 22.83
C ALA A 163 23.22 5.59 21.89
N PHE A 164 23.49 4.34 21.48
CA PHE A 164 22.58 3.52 20.68
C PHE A 164 21.22 3.35 21.35
N LEU A 165 21.19 2.99 22.64
CA LEU A 165 19.95 2.81 23.38
C LEU A 165 19.12 4.10 23.41
N SER A 166 19.76 5.23 23.66
CA SER A 166 19.09 6.54 23.71
C SER A 166 18.49 6.91 22.35
N ASP A 167 19.24 6.72 21.25
CA ASP A 167 18.75 6.99 19.88
C ASP A 167 17.60 6.04 19.48
N ALA A 168 17.76 4.74 19.76
CA ALA A 168 16.76 3.73 19.43
C ALA A 168 15.43 3.97 20.18
N GLN A 169 15.49 4.34 21.46
CA GLN A 169 14.29 4.65 22.25
C GLN A 169 13.61 5.94 21.83
N ALA A 170 14.36 6.95 21.41
CA ALA A 170 13.80 8.21 20.91
C ALA A 170 13.14 8.07 19.52
N HIS A 171 13.51 7.02 18.77
CA HIS A 171 13.00 6.75 17.43
C HIS A 171 11.66 6.00 17.42
N LEU A 172 11.35 5.25 18.48
CA LEU A 172 10.13 4.44 18.63
C LEU A 172 8.94 5.27 19.13
#